data_AF-W7SSD8-F1
#
_entry.id   AF-W7SSD8-F1
#
_cell.length_a   1.000
_cell.length_b   1.000
_cell.length_c   1.000
_cell.angle_alpha   90.00
_cell.angle_beta   90.00
_cell.angle_gamma   90.00
#
_symmetry.space_group_name_H-M   'P 1'
#
loop_
_entity.id
_entity.type
_entity.pdbx_description
1 polymer ?
#
loop_
_entity_poly.entity_id
_entity_poly.type
_entity_poly.pdbx_seq_one_letter_code
_entity_poly.pdbx_strand_id
1 'polypeptide(L)'
;MTEIGDLTVGVLGGTGPQGKGLAFRWAKAGLKVVIGSRSADRAEATAGELRELAGVGHVAGADNLECARQADIVLVAVPWEGHGDLLASLREALAGKIVIDCVNPLGFDKQGPFALKIDEGSAAQQAEALLPDSRVTAAFHHVSAVHLGDPEVEKVDTDVLVLGDDREATDLVRALADTVPGMRGVYGGRLRNAGQIEALTANLIAINRRYKAHAGLRVTDI
;
A
#
# COMPACT_ATOMS: atom_id res chain seq x y z
N MET A 1 22.52 4.29 7.96
CA MET A 1 21.18 3.68 7.83
C MET A 1 20.34 4.69 7.07
N THR A 2 19.60 4.23 6.07
CA THR A 2 18.72 5.11 5.30
C THR A 2 17.50 5.44 6.14
N GLU A 3 17.27 6.71 6.44
CA GLU A 3 16.10 7.17 7.20
C GLU A 3 14.89 7.29 6.27
N ILE A 4 13.70 6.92 6.73
CA ILE A 4 12.47 6.94 5.90
C ILE A 4 12.18 8.36 5.36
N GLY A 5 12.55 9.41 6.13
CA GLY A 5 12.36 10.81 5.77
C GLY A 5 13.12 11.27 4.52
N ASP A 6 14.20 10.58 4.15
CA ASP A 6 15.00 10.92 2.97
C ASP A 6 14.50 10.23 1.70
N LEU A 7 13.63 9.22 1.84
CA LEU A 7 13.14 8.40 0.74
C LEU A 7 11.96 9.04 0.02
N THR A 8 11.89 8.77 -1.28
CA THR A 8 10.74 9.08 -2.13
C THR A 8 9.82 7.86 -2.21
N VAL A 9 8.54 8.05 -1.86
CA VAL A 9 7.51 7.01 -1.91
C VAL A 9 6.72 7.09 -3.21
N GLY A 10 6.82 6.07 -4.05
CA GLY A 10 6.02 5.92 -5.26
C GLY A 10 4.72 5.18 -4.96
N VAL A 11 3.61 5.61 -5.56
CA VAL A 11 2.30 4.97 -5.39
C VAL A 11 1.72 4.59 -6.74
N LEU A 12 1.96 3.37 -7.19
CA LEU A 12 1.46 2.86 -8.48
C LEU A 12 -0.05 2.63 -8.40
N GLY A 13 -0.78 3.12 -9.41
CA GLY A 13 -2.25 3.15 -9.34
C GLY A 13 -2.78 4.11 -8.28
N GLY A 14 -1.96 5.08 -7.84
CA GLY A 14 -2.22 5.93 -6.67
C GLY A 14 -3.41 6.87 -6.77
N THR A 15 -4.11 6.91 -7.90
CA THR A 15 -5.31 7.74 -8.10
C THR A 15 -6.57 7.13 -7.49
N GLY A 16 -6.53 5.87 -7.03
CA GLY A 16 -7.63 5.22 -6.31
C GLY A 16 -7.69 5.59 -4.83
N PRO A 17 -8.79 5.26 -4.11
CA PRO A 17 -8.98 5.65 -2.71
C PRO A 17 -7.84 5.23 -1.76
N GLN A 18 -7.36 3.99 -1.88
CA GLN A 18 -6.27 3.48 -1.04
C GLN A 18 -4.97 4.25 -1.28
N GLY A 19 -4.58 4.40 -2.54
CA GLY A 19 -3.37 5.12 -2.94
C GLY A 19 -3.41 6.60 -2.55
N LYS A 20 -4.52 7.29 -2.83
CA LYS A 20 -4.73 8.69 -2.42
C LYS A 20 -4.64 8.86 -0.90
N GLY A 21 -5.31 7.98 -0.15
CA GLY A 21 -5.33 8.03 1.31
C GLY A 21 -3.95 7.84 1.94
N LEU A 22 -3.19 6.83 1.50
CA LEU A 22 -1.82 6.62 1.99
C LEU A 22 -0.89 7.76 1.56
N ALA A 23 -0.96 8.19 0.31
CA ALA A 23 -0.20 9.32 -0.19
C ALA A 23 -0.46 10.61 0.61
N PHE A 24 -1.73 10.90 0.93
CA PHE A 24 -2.11 12.03 1.78
C PHE A 24 -1.42 11.96 3.14
N ARG A 25 -1.48 10.79 3.81
CA ARG A 25 -0.89 10.62 5.15
C ARG A 25 0.62 10.73 5.12
N TRP A 26 1.29 10.11 4.15
CA TRP A 26 2.74 10.20 3.98
C TRP A 26 3.21 11.62 3.63
N ALA A 27 2.49 12.30 2.74
CA ALA A 27 2.77 13.69 2.41
C ALA A 27 2.65 14.61 3.64
N LYS A 28 1.58 14.43 4.45
CA LYS A 28 1.38 15.17 5.72
C LYS A 28 2.46 14.85 6.77
N ALA A 29 3.03 13.65 6.73
CA ALA A 29 4.18 13.26 7.55
C ALA A 29 5.52 13.83 7.03
N GLY A 30 5.53 14.56 5.92
CA GLY A 30 6.71 15.21 5.36
C GLY A 30 7.47 14.38 4.31
N LEU A 31 6.97 13.20 3.93
CA LEU A 31 7.61 12.34 2.93
C LEU A 31 7.34 12.84 1.51
N LYS A 32 8.35 12.75 0.64
CA LYS A 32 8.18 13.00 -0.80
C LYS A 32 7.34 11.88 -1.41
N VAL A 33 6.28 12.22 -2.14
CA VAL A 33 5.37 11.24 -2.74
C VAL A 33 5.25 11.47 -4.24
N VAL A 34 5.29 10.39 -5.02
CA VAL A 34 5.00 10.41 -6.46
C VAL A 34 3.78 9.52 -6.72
N ILE A 35 2.73 10.10 -7.29
CA ILE A 35 1.52 9.37 -7.68
C ILE A 35 1.71 8.79 -9.08
N GLY A 36 1.56 7.47 -9.21
CA GLY A 36 1.58 6.76 -10.48
C GLY A 36 0.18 6.51 -11.03
N SER A 37 0.00 6.68 -12.34
CA SER A 37 -1.23 6.37 -13.06
C SER A 37 -0.91 5.90 -14.49
N ARG A 38 -1.88 5.26 -15.15
CA ARG A 38 -1.80 5.04 -16.62
C ARG A 38 -1.84 6.34 -17.44
N SER A 39 -2.27 7.44 -16.82
CA SER A 39 -2.34 8.79 -17.40
C SER A 39 -1.61 9.73 -16.45
N ALA A 40 -0.54 10.36 -16.92
CA ALA A 40 0.26 11.32 -16.16
C ALA A 40 -0.60 12.51 -15.71
N ASP A 41 -1.43 13.07 -16.59
CA ASP A 41 -2.34 14.19 -16.26
C ASP A 41 -3.27 13.86 -15.08
N ARG A 42 -3.82 12.65 -15.04
CA ARG A 42 -4.68 12.22 -13.93
C ARG A 42 -3.90 12.06 -12.62
N ALA A 43 -2.65 11.58 -12.69
CA ALA A 43 -1.78 11.53 -11.53
C ALA A 43 -1.43 12.94 -11.03
N GLU A 44 -1.10 13.87 -11.93
CA GLU A 44 -0.75 15.25 -11.54
C GLU A 44 -1.96 16.00 -10.97
N ALA A 45 -3.16 15.80 -11.53
CA ALA A 45 -4.39 16.32 -10.94
C ALA A 45 -4.60 15.80 -9.50
N THR A 46 -4.40 14.48 -9.30
CA THR A 46 -4.46 13.88 -7.96
C THR A 46 -3.37 14.44 -7.03
N ALA A 47 -2.15 14.63 -7.52
CA ALA A 47 -1.07 15.23 -6.74
C ALA A 47 -1.37 16.69 -6.36
N GLY A 48 -2.03 17.45 -7.23
CA GLY A 48 -2.56 18.78 -6.93
C GLY A 48 -3.56 18.78 -5.77
N GLU A 49 -4.58 17.91 -5.85
CA GLU A 49 -5.57 17.74 -4.77
C GLU A 49 -4.90 17.39 -3.43
N LEU A 50 -3.91 16.47 -3.46
CA LEU A 50 -3.20 16.05 -2.25
C LEU A 50 -2.32 17.15 -1.64
N ARG A 51 -1.66 17.97 -2.48
CA ARG A 51 -0.89 19.13 -2.03
C ARG A 51 -1.78 20.14 -1.30
N GLU A 52 -2.94 20.45 -1.89
CA GLU A 52 -3.91 21.35 -1.28
C GLU A 52 -4.45 20.79 0.04
N LEU A 53 -4.89 19.53 0.04
CA LEU A 53 -5.48 18.88 1.22
C LEU A 53 -4.48 18.74 2.37
N ALA A 54 -3.22 18.41 2.08
CA ALA A 54 -2.18 18.26 3.10
C ALA A 54 -1.49 19.58 3.49
N GLY A 55 -1.66 20.65 2.70
CA GLY A 55 -0.97 21.92 2.90
C GLY A 55 0.54 21.83 2.64
N VAL A 56 0.95 21.07 1.63
CA VAL A 56 2.37 20.76 1.33
C VAL A 56 2.72 20.94 -0.14
N GLY A 57 4.03 21.00 -0.46
CA GLY A 57 4.53 21.20 -1.83
C GLY A 57 5.19 19.97 -2.48
N HIS A 58 5.39 18.87 -1.74
CA HIS A 58 6.27 17.75 -2.12
C HIS A 58 5.53 16.49 -2.57
N VAL A 59 4.43 16.67 -3.31
CA VAL A 59 3.71 15.59 -4.01
C VAL A 59 3.70 15.89 -5.51
N ALA A 60 4.11 14.92 -6.32
CA ALA A 60 4.12 15.01 -7.79
C ALA A 60 3.27 13.89 -8.41
N GLY A 61 2.79 14.09 -9.63
CA GLY A 61 2.15 13.04 -10.42
C GLY A 61 2.94 12.66 -11.66
N ALA A 62 2.96 11.37 -11.99
CA ALA A 62 3.62 10.82 -13.16
C ALA A 62 2.85 9.63 -13.73
N ASP A 63 3.22 9.17 -14.92
CA ASP A 63 2.81 7.82 -15.33
C ASP A 63 3.46 6.76 -14.41
N ASN A 64 2.93 5.53 -14.42
CA ASN A 64 3.41 4.46 -13.54
C ASN A 64 4.90 4.13 -13.72
N LEU A 65 5.44 4.22 -14.95
CA LEU A 65 6.84 3.89 -15.22
C LEU A 65 7.76 4.95 -14.62
N GLU A 66 7.43 6.21 -14.85
CA GLU A 66 8.20 7.33 -14.34
C GLU A 66 8.07 7.44 -12.81
N CYS A 67 6.88 7.15 -12.25
CA CYS A 67 6.68 6.99 -10.81
C CYS A 67 7.62 5.92 -10.22
N ALA A 68 7.73 4.75 -10.85
CA ALA A 68 8.61 3.68 -10.38
C ALA A 68 10.09 4.10 -10.43
N ARG A 69 10.50 4.85 -11.46
CA ARG A 69 11.88 5.33 -11.61
C ARG A 69 12.27 6.33 -10.51
N GLN A 70 11.39 7.28 -10.21
CA GLN A 70 11.64 8.36 -9.23
C GLN A 70 11.61 7.90 -7.77
N ALA A 71 10.95 6.77 -7.48
CA ALA A 71 10.72 6.30 -6.12
C ALA A 71 11.84 5.41 -5.59
N ASP A 72 12.17 5.50 -4.30
CA ASP A 72 13.08 4.57 -3.63
C ASP A 72 12.31 3.34 -3.09
N ILE A 73 11.07 3.57 -2.66
CA ILE A 73 10.12 2.58 -2.18
C ILE A 73 8.78 2.74 -2.90
N VAL A 74 8.18 1.64 -3.33
CA VAL A 74 7.01 1.66 -4.21
C VAL A 74 5.85 0.87 -3.61
N LEU A 75 4.70 1.52 -3.42
CA LEU A 75 3.43 0.86 -3.11
C LEU A 75 2.69 0.48 -4.39
N VAL A 76 2.20 -0.76 -4.46
CA VAL A 76 1.34 -1.26 -5.53
C VAL A 76 -0.12 -1.19 -5.09
N ALA A 77 -0.87 -0.20 -5.60
CA ALA A 77 -2.25 0.07 -5.20
C ALA A 77 -3.23 -0.06 -6.39
N VAL A 78 -3.14 -1.16 -7.14
CA VAL A 78 -4.03 -1.46 -8.27
C VAL A 78 -5.06 -2.55 -7.95
N PRO A 79 -6.17 -2.64 -8.70
CA PRO A 79 -7.04 -3.81 -8.65
C PRO A 79 -6.29 -5.10 -9.02
N TRP A 80 -6.73 -6.22 -8.47
CA TRP A 80 -6.13 -7.54 -8.70
C TRP A 80 -6.02 -7.88 -10.19
N GLU A 81 -7.04 -7.55 -11.00
CA GLU A 81 -7.08 -7.88 -12.42
C GLU A 81 -5.94 -7.21 -13.23
N GLY A 82 -5.40 -6.09 -12.75
CA GLY A 82 -4.30 -5.37 -13.40
C GLY A 82 -2.94 -5.56 -12.72
N HIS A 83 -2.87 -6.38 -11.67
CA HIS A 83 -1.68 -6.53 -10.83
C HIS A 83 -0.49 -7.10 -11.61
N GLY A 84 -0.65 -8.31 -12.17
CA GLY A 84 0.42 -9.00 -12.88
C GLY A 84 0.95 -8.24 -14.10
N ASP A 85 0.05 -7.73 -14.95
CA ASP A 85 0.41 -6.97 -16.16
C ASP A 85 1.23 -5.71 -15.82
N LEU A 86 0.82 -4.98 -14.78
CA LEU A 86 1.55 -3.79 -14.33
C LEU A 86 2.96 -4.15 -13.86
N LEU A 87 3.09 -5.12 -12.95
CA LEU A 87 4.39 -5.49 -12.39
C LEU A 87 5.33 -6.04 -13.46
N ALA A 88 4.84 -6.89 -14.35
CA ALA A 88 5.62 -7.40 -15.47
C ALA A 88 6.15 -6.26 -16.36
N SER A 89 5.32 -5.24 -16.64
CA SER A 89 5.73 -4.09 -17.46
C SER A 89 6.75 -3.16 -16.78
N LEU A 90 6.87 -3.22 -15.44
CA LEU A 90 7.73 -2.36 -14.64
C LEU A 90 8.95 -3.08 -14.05
N ARG A 91 9.16 -4.36 -14.40
CA ARG A 91 10.20 -5.23 -13.82
C ARG A 91 11.58 -4.58 -13.76
N GLU A 92 12.03 -3.98 -14.86
CA GLU A 92 13.34 -3.31 -14.91
C GLU A 92 13.39 -2.05 -14.03
N ALA A 93 12.30 -1.27 -14.02
CA ALA A 93 12.24 -0.05 -13.23
C ALA A 93 12.14 -0.32 -11.72
N LEU A 94 11.67 -1.50 -11.31
CA LEU A 94 11.51 -1.91 -9.91
C LEU A 94 12.71 -2.72 -9.37
N ALA A 95 13.67 -3.11 -10.22
CA ALA A 95 14.85 -3.86 -9.81
C ALA A 95 15.62 -3.14 -8.69
N GLY A 96 15.97 -3.87 -7.64
CA GLY A 96 16.67 -3.38 -6.44
C GLY A 96 15.81 -2.58 -5.45
N LYS A 97 14.59 -2.17 -5.82
CA LYS A 97 13.72 -1.34 -4.98
C LYS A 97 12.92 -2.19 -3.98
N ILE A 98 12.47 -1.55 -2.90
CA ILE A 98 11.46 -2.14 -2.02
C ILE A 98 10.10 -1.95 -2.67
N VAL A 99 9.39 -3.07 -2.88
CA VAL A 99 8.04 -3.09 -3.45
C VAL A 99 7.08 -3.57 -2.37
N ILE A 100 6.12 -2.72 -2.01
CA ILE A 100 5.08 -2.99 -1.05
C ILE A 100 3.81 -3.37 -1.81
N ASP A 101 3.41 -4.61 -1.72
CA ASP A 101 2.11 -5.06 -2.21
C ASP A 101 1.04 -4.82 -1.14
N CYS A 102 -0.05 -4.14 -1.52
CA CYS A 102 -1.24 -3.98 -0.68
C CYS A 102 -2.52 -4.45 -1.38
N VAL A 103 -2.40 -5.24 -2.44
CA VAL A 103 -3.52 -5.74 -3.24
C VAL A 103 -4.22 -6.87 -2.49
N ASN A 104 -5.56 -6.81 -2.46
CA ASN A 104 -6.39 -7.85 -1.86
C ASN A 104 -7.21 -8.54 -2.96
N PRO A 105 -6.86 -9.77 -3.38
CA PRO A 105 -7.64 -10.52 -4.37
C PRO A 105 -8.97 -11.00 -3.79
N LEU A 106 -10.02 -10.20 -3.93
CA LEU A 106 -11.34 -10.46 -3.35
C LEU A 106 -12.43 -10.58 -4.42
N GLY A 107 -13.31 -11.56 -4.26
CA GLY A 107 -14.58 -11.67 -4.97
C GLY A 107 -15.74 -11.17 -4.11
N PHE A 108 -16.86 -10.85 -4.76
CA PHE A 108 -18.09 -10.45 -4.10
C PHE A 108 -19.29 -11.16 -4.74
N ASP A 109 -20.14 -11.76 -3.91
CA ASP A 109 -21.40 -12.36 -4.34
C ASP A 109 -22.57 -11.90 -3.44
N LYS A 110 -23.73 -12.58 -3.54
CA LYS A 110 -24.90 -12.29 -2.71
C LYS A 110 -24.68 -12.56 -1.21
N GLN A 111 -23.70 -13.38 -0.84
CA GLN A 111 -23.37 -13.73 0.54
C GLN A 111 -22.33 -12.78 1.14
N GLY A 112 -21.50 -12.14 0.32
CA GLY A 112 -20.60 -11.08 0.75
C GLY A 112 -19.21 -11.16 0.10
N PRO A 113 -18.19 -10.57 0.75
CA PRO A 113 -16.80 -10.67 0.29
C PRO A 113 -16.24 -12.08 0.56
N PHE A 114 -15.39 -12.57 -0.34
CA PHE A 114 -14.61 -13.78 -0.14
C PHE A 114 -13.23 -13.65 -0.82
N ALA A 115 -12.24 -14.39 -0.34
CA ALA A 115 -10.90 -14.39 -0.93
C ALA A 115 -10.85 -15.25 -2.21
N LEU A 116 -10.18 -14.75 -3.25
CA LEU A 116 -9.88 -15.52 -4.44
C LEU A 116 -8.70 -16.45 -4.19
N LYS A 117 -8.67 -17.59 -4.90
CA LYS A 117 -7.50 -18.48 -4.89
C LYS A 117 -6.48 -17.97 -5.88
N ILE A 118 -5.23 -17.81 -5.42
CA ILE A 118 -4.09 -17.38 -6.25
C ILE A 118 -3.13 -18.57 -6.41
N ASP A 119 -2.62 -18.78 -7.62
CA ASP A 119 -1.80 -19.95 -7.95
C ASP A 119 -0.42 -19.88 -7.26
N GLU A 120 0.19 -18.69 -7.19
CA GLU A 120 1.44 -18.44 -6.48
C GLU A 120 1.26 -18.45 -4.94
N GLY A 121 0.02 -18.48 -4.46
CA GLY A 121 -0.37 -18.50 -3.05
C GLY A 121 -0.99 -17.19 -2.57
N SER A 122 -0.49 -16.04 -3.04
CA SER A 122 -0.95 -14.70 -2.66
C SER A 122 -0.57 -13.65 -3.72
N ALA A 123 -1.17 -12.45 -3.67
CA ALA A 123 -0.78 -11.35 -4.56
C ALA A 123 0.69 -10.98 -4.36
N ALA A 124 1.13 -10.87 -3.10
CA ALA A 124 2.52 -10.54 -2.79
C ALA A 124 3.51 -11.62 -3.29
N GLN A 125 3.13 -12.90 -3.26
CA GLN A 125 3.97 -13.97 -3.84
C GLN A 125 3.98 -13.95 -5.37
N GLN A 126 2.89 -13.52 -6.02
CA GLN A 126 2.92 -13.24 -7.46
C GLN A 126 3.85 -12.07 -7.78
N ALA A 127 3.83 -11.00 -6.96
CA ALA A 127 4.76 -9.89 -7.09
C ALA A 127 6.22 -10.35 -6.97
N GLU A 128 6.55 -11.19 -5.98
CA GLU A 128 7.88 -11.79 -5.82
C GLU A 128 8.30 -12.64 -7.04
N ALA A 129 7.38 -13.44 -7.59
CA ALA A 129 7.66 -14.26 -8.77
C ALA A 129 7.94 -13.42 -10.03
N LEU A 130 7.22 -12.31 -10.21
CA LEU A 130 7.39 -11.40 -11.35
C LEU A 130 8.63 -10.49 -11.21
N LEU A 131 8.99 -10.15 -9.97
CA LEU A 131 10.03 -9.18 -9.63
C LEU A 131 11.16 -9.81 -8.79
N PRO A 132 11.88 -10.82 -9.30
CA PRO A 132 12.90 -11.53 -8.52
C PRO A 132 14.10 -10.66 -8.11
N ASP A 133 14.28 -9.52 -8.78
CA ASP A 133 15.35 -8.56 -8.48
C ASP A 133 14.87 -7.44 -7.53
N SER A 134 13.60 -7.44 -7.11
CA SER A 134 13.03 -6.49 -6.14
C SER A 134 12.97 -7.10 -4.74
N ARG A 135 12.87 -6.24 -3.73
CA ARG A 135 12.69 -6.63 -2.32
C ARG A 135 11.20 -6.53 -1.97
N VAL A 136 10.45 -7.59 -2.26
CA VAL A 136 8.99 -7.59 -2.10
C VAL A 136 8.58 -7.74 -0.63
N THR A 137 7.61 -6.93 -0.23
CA THR A 137 6.96 -6.94 1.09
C THR A 137 5.44 -6.85 0.90
N ALA A 138 4.68 -7.31 1.88
CA ALA A 138 3.23 -7.20 1.89
C ALA A 138 2.79 -6.36 3.10
N ALA A 139 2.02 -5.29 2.88
CA ALA A 139 1.55 -4.41 3.96
C ALA A 139 0.30 -3.60 3.56
N PHE A 140 -0.31 -2.92 4.53
CA PHE A 140 -1.46 -2.01 4.34
C PHE A 140 -2.77 -2.61 3.81
N HIS A 141 -2.89 -3.94 3.74
CA HIS A 141 -4.07 -4.68 3.26
C HIS A 141 -5.40 -4.27 3.92
N HIS A 142 -5.37 -4.06 5.24
CA HIS A 142 -6.56 -3.88 6.09
C HIS A 142 -6.79 -2.43 6.51
N VAL A 143 -6.09 -1.48 5.89
CA VAL A 143 -6.25 -0.06 6.22
C VAL A 143 -7.49 0.51 5.52
N SER A 144 -8.30 1.26 6.25
CA SER A 144 -9.50 1.90 5.68
C SER A 144 -9.13 3.14 4.87
N ALA A 145 -9.30 3.08 3.55
CA ALA A 145 -9.14 4.23 2.65
C ALA A 145 -10.01 5.44 3.05
N VAL A 146 -11.18 5.20 3.65
CA VAL A 146 -12.08 6.26 4.14
C VAL A 146 -11.41 7.03 5.28
N HIS A 147 -10.97 6.34 6.33
CA HIS A 147 -10.25 6.99 7.42
C HIS A 147 -8.94 7.63 6.96
N LEU A 148 -8.23 6.99 6.03
CA LEU A 148 -7.01 7.58 5.47
C LEU A 148 -7.28 8.91 4.77
N GLY A 149 -8.30 8.99 3.92
CA GLY A 149 -8.60 10.18 3.13
C GLY A 149 -9.34 11.29 3.89
N ASP A 150 -9.79 11.04 5.11
CA ASP A 150 -10.52 12.01 5.92
C ASP A 150 -9.55 12.96 6.68
N PRO A 151 -9.51 14.27 6.35
CA PRO A 151 -8.64 15.22 7.03
C PRO A 151 -9.01 15.46 8.50
N GLU A 152 -10.26 15.17 8.91
CA GLU A 152 -10.73 15.31 10.30
C GLU A 152 -10.27 14.13 11.18
N VAL A 153 -9.93 12.99 10.58
CA VAL A 153 -9.35 11.86 11.31
C VAL A 153 -7.88 12.16 11.62
N GLU A 154 -7.58 12.55 12.85
CA GLU A 154 -6.21 12.85 13.29
C GLU A 154 -5.33 11.59 13.42
N LYS A 155 -5.93 10.46 13.83
CA LYS A 155 -5.23 9.20 14.08
C LYS A 155 -5.98 8.02 13.45
N VAL A 156 -5.23 7.11 12.82
CA VAL A 156 -5.75 5.85 12.28
C VAL A 156 -5.29 4.71 13.17
N ASP A 157 -6.14 4.32 14.12
CA ASP A 157 -5.83 3.35 15.17
C ASP A 157 -5.84 1.90 14.65
N THR A 158 -4.70 1.44 14.13
CA THR A 158 -4.52 0.07 13.63
C THR A 158 -3.03 -0.34 13.61
N ASP A 159 -2.73 -1.62 13.87
CA ASP A 159 -1.42 -2.19 13.56
C ASP A 159 -1.39 -2.56 12.09
N VAL A 160 -0.39 -2.12 11.33
CA VAL A 160 -0.13 -2.57 9.98
C VAL A 160 0.77 -3.80 10.04
N LEU A 161 0.21 -4.97 9.74
CA LEU A 161 0.98 -6.21 9.56
C LEU A 161 1.86 -6.09 8.31
N VAL A 162 3.17 -6.20 8.51
CA VAL A 162 4.21 -6.12 7.46
C VAL A 162 4.87 -7.48 7.33
N LEU A 163 4.81 -8.06 6.13
CA LEU A 163 5.37 -9.37 5.82
C LEU A 163 6.46 -9.25 4.76
N GLY A 164 7.46 -10.11 4.85
CA GLY A 164 8.56 -10.14 3.89
C GLY A 164 9.70 -11.03 4.36
N ASP A 165 10.57 -11.35 3.40
CA ASP A 165 11.70 -12.26 3.61
C ASP A 165 13.03 -11.51 3.80
N ASP A 166 13.06 -10.20 3.50
CA ASP A 166 14.16 -9.28 3.78
C ASP A 166 13.85 -8.43 5.01
N ARG A 167 14.68 -8.57 6.05
CA ARG A 167 14.49 -7.89 7.34
C ARG A 167 14.56 -6.37 7.23
N GLU A 168 15.56 -5.84 6.54
CA GLU A 168 15.73 -4.39 6.42
C GLU A 168 14.59 -3.77 5.60
N ALA A 169 14.13 -4.45 4.55
CA ALA A 169 12.95 -4.03 3.79
C ALA A 169 11.71 -3.97 4.67
N THR A 170 11.45 -5.02 5.46
CA THR A 170 10.31 -5.02 6.39
C THR A 170 10.43 -3.95 7.48
N ASP A 171 11.63 -3.67 7.97
CA ASP A 171 11.85 -2.62 8.98
C ASP A 171 11.59 -1.21 8.41
N LEU A 172 12.00 -0.94 7.16
CA LEU A 172 11.68 0.32 6.48
C LEU A 172 10.18 0.48 6.21
N VAL A 173 9.48 -0.59 5.81
CA VAL A 173 8.02 -0.56 5.59
C VAL A 173 7.26 -0.37 6.91
N ARG A 174 7.76 -0.93 8.01
CA ARG A 174 7.21 -0.67 9.34
C ARG A 174 7.41 0.78 9.75
N ALA A 175 8.61 1.34 9.56
CA ALA A 175 8.87 2.76 9.79
C ALA A 175 7.97 3.66 8.94
N LEU A 176 7.70 3.28 7.68
CA LEU A 176 6.75 3.98 6.82
C LEU A 176 5.33 3.96 7.41
N ALA A 177 4.87 2.83 7.95
CA ALA A 177 3.57 2.76 8.64
C ALA A 177 3.54 3.63 9.89
N ASP A 178 4.63 3.65 10.68
CA ASP A 178 4.76 4.45 11.90
C ASP A 178 4.70 5.97 11.65
N THR A 179 4.92 6.42 10.42
CA THR A 179 4.76 7.85 10.06
C THR A 179 3.30 8.32 10.11
N VAL A 180 2.33 7.41 10.06
CA VAL A 180 0.91 7.73 10.12
C VAL A 180 0.45 7.71 11.59
N PRO A 181 -0.03 8.85 12.15
CA PRO A 181 -0.41 8.90 13.56
C PRO A 181 -1.45 7.83 13.92
N GLY A 182 -1.18 7.08 14.99
CA GLY A 182 -2.04 5.99 15.45
C GLY A 182 -1.71 4.62 14.85
N MET A 183 -0.99 4.56 13.73
CA MET A 183 -0.53 3.28 13.19
C MET A 183 0.70 2.75 13.93
N ARG A 184 0.87 1.42 13.92
CA ARG A 184 2.16 0.79 14.24
C ARG A 184 2.52 -0.24 13.17
N GLY A 185 3.73 -0.22 12.67
CA GLY A 185 4.28 -1.26 11.81
C GLY A 185 4.67 -2.50 12.63
N VAL A 186 3.93 -3.60 12.46
CA VAL A 186 4.17 -4.86 13.17
C VAL A 186 4.64 -5.92 12.20
N TYR A 187 5.78 -6.55 12.46
CA TYR A 187 6.24 -7.69 11.66
C TYR A 187 5.25 -8.87 11.78
N GLY A 188 4.67 -9.27 10.66
CA GLY A 188 3.67 -10.33 10.55
C GLY A 188 4.19 -11.68 10.07
N GLY A 189 5.50 -11.79 9.80
CA GLY A 189 6.13 -13.01 9.32
C GLY A 189 6.67 -12.93 7.89
N ARG A 190 7.04 -14.10 7.36
CA ARG A 190 7.57 -14.28 6.00
C ARG A 190 6.50 -14.07 4.92
N LEU A 191 6.93 -13.80 3.69
CA LEU A 191 6.04 -13.46 2.58
C LEU A 191 5.05 -14.60 2.23
N ARG A 192 5.46 -15.86 2.42
CA ARG A 192 4.59 -17.06 2.26
C ARG A 192 3.32 -17.07 3.12
N ASN A 193 3.21 -16.18 4.11
CA ASN A 193 2.05 -16.01 4.98
C ASN A 193 1.19 -14.79 4.58
N ALA A 194 1.43 -14.16 3.43
CA ALA A 194 0.68 -12.98 3.00
C ALA A 194 -0.77 -13.31 2.65
N GLY A 195 -1.04 -14.47 2.05
CA GLY A 195 -2.38 -14.82 1.55
C GLY A 195 -3.48 -14.77 2.62
N GLN A 196 -3.21 -15.18 3.86
CA GLN A 196 -4.17 -15.05 4.95
C GLN A 196 -4.39 -13.61 5.42
N ILE A 197 -3.40 -12.73 5.26
CA ILE A 197 -3.53 -11.30 5.60
C ILE A 197 -4.30 -10.56 4.51
N GLU A 198 -4.04 -10.87 3.24
CA GLU A 198 -4.85 -10.39 2.11
C GLU A 198 -6.32 -10.83 2.26
N ALA A 199 -6.54 -12.10 2.59
CA ALA A 199 -7.87 -12.68 2.79
C ALA A 199 -8.61 -12.12 4.01
N LEU A 200 -7.90 -11.74 5.08
CA LEU A 200 -8.48 -11.14 6.28
C LEU A 200 -9.32 -9.89 5.95
N THR A 201 -8.98 -9.18 4.88
CA THR A 201 -9.72 -8.03 4.38
C THR A 201 -11.20 -8.38 4.11
N ALA A 202 -11.50 -9.59 3.62
CA ALA A 202 -12.89 -10.03 3.44
C ALA A 202 -13.64 -10.08 4.78
N ASN A 203 -13.00 -10.59 5.85
CA ASN A 203 -13.60 -10.62 7.18
C ASN A 203 -13.85 -9.20 7.72
N LEU A 204 -12.89 -8.29 7.54
CA LEU A 204 -13.05 -6.89 7.96
C LEU A 204 -14.19 -6.19 7.21
N ILE A 205 -14.34 -6.45 5.91
CA ILE A 205 -15.49 -5.94 5.15
C ILE A 205 -16.80 -6.51 5.70
N ALA A 206 -16.86 -7.80 6.04
CA ALA A 206 -18.04 -8.42 6.65
C ALA A 206 -18.37 -7.80 8.03
N ILE A 207 -17.35 -7.58 8.87
CA ILE A 207 -17.47 -6.88 10.16
C ILE A 207 -18.03 -5.47 9.93
N ASN A 208 -17.44 -4.70 9.02
CA ASN A 208 -17.88 -3.33 8.70
C ASN A 208 -19.35 -3.29 8.27
N ARG A 209 -19.79 -4.23 7.43
CA ARG A 209 -21.20 -4.31 7.00
C ARG A 209 -22.16 -4.63 8.15
N ARG A 210 -21.75 -5.53 9.05
CA ARG A 210 -22.55 -5.94 10.21
C ARG A 210 -22.67 -4.84 11.26
N TYR A 211 -21.55 -4.25 11.62
CA TYR A 211 -21.45 -3.31 12.75
C TYR A 211 -21.51 -1.84 12.33
N LYS A 212 -21.60 -1.55 11.02
CA LYS A 212 -21.60 -0.18 10.47
C LYS A 212 -20.37 0.59 10.91
N ALA A 213 -19.20 -0.03 10.72
CA ALA A 213 -17.93 0.42 11.27
C ALA A 213 -16.83 0.49 10.20
N HIS A 214 -15.67 0.97 10.63
CA HIS A 214 -14.39 0.93 9.93
C HIS A 214 -13.37 0.20 10.82
N ALA A 215 -13.50 -1.12 10.89
CA ALA A 215 -12.71 -1.98 11.74
C ALA A 215 -11.23 -1.99 11.32
N GLY A 216 -10.35 -1.84 12.30
CA GLY A 216 -8.92 -2.13 12.20
C GLY A 216 -8.56 -3.36 13.04
N LEU A 217 -7.27 -3.56 13.28
CA LEU A 217 -6.75 -4.63 14.12
C LEU A 217 -5.61 -4.13 15.01
N ARG A 218 -5.42 -4.78 16.16
CA ARG A 218 -4.28 -4.59 17.04
C ARG A 218 -3.75 -5.96 17.46
N VAL A 219 -2.44 -6.12 17.40
CA VAL A 219 -1.71 -7.24 18.01
C VAL A 219 -1.42 -6.84 19.45
N THR A 220 -1.80 -7.69 20.39
CA THR A 220 -1.61 -7.44 21.82
C THR A 220 -0.32 -8.08 22.32
N ASP A 221 0.17 -7.64 23.48
CA ASP A 221 1.42 -8.09 24.13
C ASP A 221 2.72 -7.59 23.48
N ILE A 222 2.60 -6.66 22.51
CA ILE A 222 3.72 -5.98 21.83
C ILE A 222 3.43 -4.50 21.57
#